data_AF-A0A4Q3YBW8-F1
#
_entry.id   AF-A0A4Q3YBW8-F1
#
_cell.length_a   1.000
_cell.length_b   1.000
_cell.length_c   1.000
_cell.angle_alpha   90.00
_cell.angle_beta   90.00
_cell.angle_gamma   90.00
#
_symmetry.space_group_name_H-M   'P 1'
#
loop_
_entity.id
_entity.type
_entity.pdbx_description
1 polymer ?
#
loop_
_entity_poly.entity_id
_entity_poly.type
_entity_poly.pdbx_seq_one_letter_code
_entity_poly.pdbx_strand_id
1 'polypeptide(L)' 'MTDKLRRRPWVEEATGLSRSSIYAAMKDGTFPKPVQIGKRAVAWSEADIAEWIASLGR' A
#
# COMPACT_ATOMS: atom_id res chain seq x y z
N MET A 1 -13.45 -14.15 -4.90
CA MET A 1 -12.88 -13.08 -5.74
C MET A 1 -11.43 -12.90 -5.33
N THR A 2 -10.48 -12.87 -6.26
CA THR A 2 -9.04 -12.86 -5.93
C THR A 2 -8.56 -11.43 -5.74
N ASP A 3 -8.19 -11.07 -4.52
CA ASP A 3 -7.51 -9.80 -4.25
C ASP A 3 -6.15 -9.76 -4.99
N LYS A 4 -5.90 -8.67 -5.71
CA LYS A 4 -4.67 -8.50 -6.49
C LYS A 4 -3.59 -7.87 -5.63
N LEU A 5 -2.45 -8.55 -5.54
CA LEU A 5 -1.28 -8.01 -4.84
C LEU A 5 -0.46 -7.09 -5.76
N ARG A 6 -0.27 -5.84 -5.35
CA ARG A 6 0.43 -4.77 -6.07
C ARG A 6 1.78 -4.44 -5.43
N ARG A 7 2.77 -4.13 -6.26
CA ARG A 7 4.14 -3.80 -5.82
C ARG A 7 4.23 -2.31 -5.49
N ARG A 8 5.27 -1.94 -4.73
CA ARG A 8 5.53 -0.55 -4.31
C ARG A 8 5.38 0.50 -5.42
N PRO A 9 5.93 0.33 -6.65
CA PRO A 9 5.79 1.34 -7.70
C PRO A 9 4.33 1.70 -8.01
N TRP A 10 3.46 0.69 -8.10
CA TRP A 10 2.03 0.92 -8.33
C TRP A 10 1.37 1.62 -7.15
N VAL A 11 1.78 1.29 -5.92
CA VAL A 11 1.26 1.93 -4.71
C VAL A 11 1.68 3.41 -4.66
N GLU A 12 2.91 3.74 -5.05
CA GLU A 12 3.39 5.12 -5.16
C GLU A 12 2.56 5.91 -6.19
N GLU A 13 2.25 5.30 -7.34
CA GLU A 13 1.39 5.92 -8.36
C GLU A 13 -0.07 6.10 -7.88
N ALA A 14 -0.65 5.08 -7.26
CA ALA A 14 -2.05 5.10 -6.80
C ALA A 14 -2.27 6.09 -5.65
N THR A 15 -1.32 6.18 -4.72
CA THR A 15 -1.43 7.02 -3.52
C THR A 15 -0.84 8.41 -3.71
N GLY A 16 0.01 8.62 -4.72
CA GLY A 16 0.82 9.83 -4.88
C GLY A 16 1.89 10.01 -3.81
N LEU A 17 2.07 9.02 -2.93
CA LEU A 17 3.07 9.05 -1.87
C LEU A 17 4.41 8.59 -2.38
N SER A 18 5.47 9.30 -1.97
CA SER A 18 6.83 8.80 -2.14
C SER A 18 7.08 7.59 -1.25
N ARG A 19 8.00 6.70 -1.66
CA ARG A 19 8.52 5.61 -0.82
C ARG A 19 8.67 5.95 0.66
N SER A 20 9.33 7.07 0.97
CA SER A 20 9.61 7.49 2.36
C SER A 20 8.32 7.78 3.12
N SER A 21 7.34 8.40 2.46
CA SER A 21 6.03 8.70 3.03
C SER A 21 5.23 7.43 3.29
N ILE A 22 5.29 6.45 2.39
CA ILE A 22 4.67 5.13 2.61
C ILE A 22 5.29 4.47 3.84
N TYR A 23 6.62 4.45 3.97
CA TYR A 23 7.28 3.87 5.16
C TYR A 23 7.00 4.66 6.44
N ALA A 24 6.88 5.98 6.38
CA ALA A 24 6.47 6.80 7.52
C ALA A 24 5.02 6.49 7.94
N ALA A 25 4.08 6.49 7.01
CA ALA A 25 2.69 6.18 7.28
C ALA A 25 2.49 4.72 7.77
N MET A 26 3.31 3.78 7.28
CA MET A 26 3.35 2.41 7.83
C MET A 26 3.88 2.40 9.28
N LYS A 27 4.86 3.24 9.62
CA LYS A 27 5.37 3.38 10.99
C LYS A 27 4.33 4.04 11.92
N ASP A 28 3.60 5.01 11.41
CA ASP A 28 2.52 5.70 12.13
C ASP A 28 1.24 4.86 12.23
N GLY A 29 1.19 3.70 11.56
CA GLY A 29 0.03 2.81 11.55
C GLY A 29 -1.16 3.35 10.75
N THR A 30 -0.94 4.39 9.95
CA THR A 30 -1.97 5.04 9.12
C THR A 30 -2.01 4.50 7.70
N PHE A 31 -1.14 3.56 7.34
CA PHE A 31 -1.07 2.95 6.00
C PHE A 31 -1.25 1.42 6.05
N PRO A 32 -1.85 0.80 5.02
CA PRO A 32 -2.01 -0.64 4.93
C PRO A 32 -0.69 -1.40 5.05
N LYS A 33 -0.72 -2.51 5.78
CA LYS A 33 0.46 -3.36 5.97
C LYS A 33 0.76 -4.15 4.69
N PRO A 34 2.04 -4.25 4.29
CA PRO A 34 2.42 -5.06 3.17
C PRO A 34 2.31 -6.55 3.49
N VAL A 35 1.90 -7.33 2.49
CA VAL A 35 1.99 -8.78 2.44
C VAL A 35 3.36 -9.19 1.90
N GLN A 36 4.02 -10.11 2.59
CA GLN A 36 5.28 -10.67 2.14
C GLN A 36 5.04 -11.72 1.04
N ILE A 37 5.54 -11.47 -0.16
CA ILE A 37 5.41 -12.37 -1.32
C ILE A 37 6.73 -13.06 -1.70
N GLY A 38 7.79 -12.84 -0.92
CA GLY A 38 9.08 -13.51 -1.07
C GLY A 38 10.11 -13.06 -0.04
N LYS A 39 11.33 -13.59 -0.15
CA LYS A 39 12.41 -13.37 0.84
C LYS A 39 12.81 -11.90 1.03
N ARG A 40 12.69 -11.08 -0.03
CA ARG A 40 12.97 -9.63 -0.02
C ARG A 40 11.88 -8.83 -0.76
N ALA A 41 10.69 -9.41 -0.87
CA ALA A 41 9.66 -8.95 -1.77
C ALA A 41 8.35 -8.76 -0.99
N VAL A 42 7.81 -7.56 -1.05
CA VAL A 42 6.52 -7.20 -0.46
C VAL A 42 5.54 -6.67 -1.51
N ALA A 43 4.26 -6.82 -1.25
CA ALA A 43 3.17 -6.29 -2.03
C ALA A 43 2.02 -5.84 -1.11
N TRP A 44 1.09 -5.06 -1.64
CA TRP A 44 -0.10 -4.62 -0.92
C TRP A 44 -1.33 -5.15 -1.63
N SER A 45 -2.38 -5.45 -0.88
CA SER A 45 -3.70 -5.72 -1.46
C SER A 45 -4.17 -4.47 -2.22
N GLU A 46 -4.66 -4.68 -3.44
CA GLU A 46 -5.30 -3.62 -4.23
C GLU A 46 -6.56 -3.10 -3.51
N ALA A 47 -7.32 -3.98 -2.87
CA ALA A 47 -8.48 -3.61 -2.07
C ALA A 47 -8.10 -2.74 -0.87
N ASP A 48 -7.11 -3.17 -0.05
CA ASP A 48 -6.67 -2.39 1.12
C ASP A 48 -6.21 -0.97 0.74
N ILE A 49 -5.47 -0.84 -0.37
CA ILE A 49 -5.02 0.47 -0.86
C ILE A 49 -6.20 1.31 -1.34
N ALA A 50 -7.15 0.73 -2.07
CA ALA A 50 -8.34 1.43 -2.53
C ALA A 50 -9.22 1.90 -1.35
N GLU A 51 -9.41 1.05 -0.35
CA GLU A 51 -10.14 1.39 0.88
C GLU A 51 -9.43 2.50 1.65
N TRP A 52 -8.10 2.43 1.77
CA TRP A 52 -7.31 3.50 2.37
C TRP A 52 -7.48 4.82 1.62
N ILE A 53 -7.36 4.84 0.29
CA ILE A 53 -7.57 6.05 -0.52
C ILE A 53 -8.99 6.61 -0.30
N ALA A 54 -10.00 5.75 -0.28
CA ALA A 54 -11.38 6.16 -0.02
C ALA A 54 -11.56 6.74 1.40
N SER A 55 -10.84 6.21 2.39
CA SER A 55 -10.89 6.70 3.77
C SER A 55 -10.28 8.10 3.95
N LEU A 56 -9.40 8.54 3.03
CA LEU A 56 -8.81 9.88 3.07
C LEU A 56 -9.81 11.00 2.75
N GLY A 57 -11.04 10.66 2.35
CA GLY A 57 -12.10 11.65 2.09
C GLY A 57 -11.81 12.58 0.91
N ARG A 58 -11.09 12.09 -0.11
CA ARG A 58 -10.87 12.82 -1.37
C ARG A 58 -12.09 12.71 -2.28
#